data_AF-A0A1M2YG81-F1
#
_entry.id   AF-A0A1M2YG81-F1
#
_cell.length_a   1.000
_cell.length_b   1.000
_cell.length_c   1.000
_cell.angle_alpha   90.00
_cell.angle_beta   90.00
_cell.angle_gamma   90.00
#
_symmetry.space_group_name_H-M   'P 1'
#
loop_
_entity.id
_entity.type
_entity.pdbx_description
1 polymer ?
#
loop_
_entity_poly.entity_id
_entity_poly.type
_entity_poly.pdbx_seq_one_letter_code
_entity_poly.pdbx_strand_id
1 'polypeptide(L)'
;MGEARQKEAYRMTTANGTIPVAFSEILGKLLKEQGSKAKVDLSYRERRHISKVKMDQYEDVKYVKVGSNGETDFKVPFSERYIAALDITYSLIASLYDVNSSRLVAFNVFENPEACIKGFSAFISKAKRGNIEARLIGMQNGQDTAMLNQIADFISKRRIPLVEADLFGNEARHIAFDSKQGMSFTVLVNNINYRPGELVSKLTMDQFRRSLIEAPSQK
;
A
#
# COMPACT_ATOMS: atom_id res chain seq x y z
N MET A 1 20.46 26.31 10.26
CA MET A 1 19.65 26.15 9.03
C MET A 1 19.93 24.78 8.45
N GLY A 2 19.04 23.81 8.68
CA GLY A 2 19.23 22.43 8.23
C GLY A 2 17.94 21.91 7.61
N GLU A 3 17.76 22.14 6.31
CA GLU A 3 16.70 21.50 5.53
C GLU A 3 17.22 20.17 5.00
N ALA A 4 17.02 19.09 5.76
CA ALA A 4 17.08 17.75 5.21
C ALA A 4 15.75 17.49 4.50
N ARG A 5 15.70 17.76 3.19
CA ARG A 5 14.55 17.46 2.32
C ARG A 5 14.24 15.96 2.38
N GLN A 6 12.99 15.63 2.73
CA GLN A 6 12.42 14.31 2.55
C GLN A 6 12.64 13.87 1.09
N LYS A 7 13.28 12.70 0.92
CA LYS A 7 13.41 12.02 -0.36
C LYS A 7 12.26 11.02 -0.47
N GLU A 8 11.26 11.32 -1.28
CA GLU A 8 10.17 10.40 -1.61
C GLU A 8 10.61 9.45 -2.74
N ALA A 9 10.25 8.18 -2.65
CA ALA A 9 10.68 7.13 -3.58
C ALA A 9 9.46 6.41 -4.19
N TYR A 10 9.46 6.24 -5.51
CA TYR A 10 8.40 5.58 -6.28
C TYR A 10 8.94 4.32 -6.97
N ARG A 11 8.23 3.20 -6.88
CA ARG A 11 8.60 1.95 -7.58
C ARG A 11 7.79 1.77 -8.86
N MET A 12 8.48 1.35 -9.91
CA MET A 12 7.89 0.72 -11.09
C MET A 12 8.65 -0.55 -11.42
N THR A 13 7.93 -1.61 -11.78
CA THR A 13 8.52 -2.77 -12.44
C THR A 13 7.58 -3.20 -13.56
N THR A 14 7.96 -2.90 -14.80
CA THR A 14 7.55 -3.69 -15.96
C THR A 14 8.75 -4.52 -16.40
N ALA A 15 8.51 -5.68 -17.00
CA ALA A 15 9.59 -6.57 -17.49
C ALA A 15 10.54 -5.88 -18.48
N ASN A 16 10.14 -4.74 -19.08
CA ASN A 16 10.88 -4.03 -20.13
C ASN A 16 11.21 -2.56 -19.80
N GLY A 17 10.99 -2.09 -18.56
CA GLY A 17 11.28 -0.70 -18.18
C GLY A 17 10.36 0.38 -18.75
N THR A 18 9.31 0.01 -19.50
CA THR A 18 8.30 0.96 -19.98
C THR A 18 7.35 1.35 -18.84
N ILE A 19 7.14 2.64 -18.64
CA ILE A 19 6.12 3.17 -17.72
C ILE A 19 4.75 2.88 -18.32
N PRO A 20 3.82 2.19 -17.63
CA PRO A 20 2.44 2.12 -18.10
C PRO A 20 1.88 3.53 -18.23
N VAL A 21 1.31 3.89 -19.39
CA VAL A 21 0.78 5.24 -19.67
C VAL A 21 -0.17 5.71 -18.56
N ALA A 22 -1.01 4.79 -18.07
CA ALA A 22 -1.91 5.04 -16.95
C ALA A 22 -1.18 5.42 -15.65
N PHE A 23 -0.01 4.84 -15.35
CA PHE A 23 0.78 5.23 -14.17
C PHE A 23 1.34 6.65 -14.33
N SER A 24 1.90 6.98 -15.50
CA SER A 24 2.42 8.33 -15.74
C SER A 24 1.34 9.40 -15.69
N GLU A 25 0.12 9.09 -16.15
CA GLU A 25 -1.03 9.99 -16.08
C GLU A 25 -1.51 10.19 -14.64
N ILE A 26 -1.61 9.12 -13.85
CA ILE A 26 -2.05 9.17 -12.46
C ILE A 26 -1.03 9.89 -11.60
N LEU A 27 0.25 9.54 -11.74
CA LEU A 27 1.34 10.20 -11.04
C LEU A 27 1.46 11.67 -11.47
N GLY A 28 1.35 11.95 -12.76
CA GLY A 28 1.35 13.32 -13.30
C GLY A 28 0.20 14.18 -12.76
N LYS A 29 -1.00 13.61 -12.62
CA LYS A 29 -2.17 14.27 -12.04
C LYS A 29 -1.97 14.54 -10.53
N LEU A 30 -1.57 13.52 -9.78
CA LEU A 30 -1.30 13.61 -8.34
C LEU A 30 -0.29 14.72 -8.03
N LEU A 31 0.77 14.83 -8.83
CA LEU A 31 1.84 15.81 -8.63
C LEU A 31 1.44 17.23 -9.07
N LYS A 32 0.67 17.35 -10.16
CA LYS A 32 0.18 18.65 -10.67
C LYS A 32 -0.78 19.31 -9.66
N GLU A 33 -1.64 18.52 -9.04
CA GLU A 33 -2.62 18.99 -8.06
C GLU A 33 -1.98 19.31 -6.69
N GLN A 34 -0.84 18.68 -6.36
CA GLN A 34 -0.03 19.00 -5.17
C GLN A 34 0.83 20.27 -5.32
N GLY A 35 0.70 21.01 -6.42
CA GLY A 35 1.27 22.35 -6.59
C GLY A 35 2.79 22.41 -6.74
N SER A 36 3.45 21.26 -6.90
CA SER A 36 4.90 21.21 -6.97
C SER A 36 5.39 21.30 -8.42
N LYS A 37 6.36 22.18 -8.67
CA LYS A 37 7.37 22.03 -9.73
C LYS A 37 8.28 20.81 -9.46
N ALA A 38 7.73 19.73 -8.90
CA ALA A 38 8.48 18.56 -8.47
C ALA A 38 8.98 17.84 -9.72
N LYS A 39 10.30 17.78 -9.87
CA LYS A 39 10.91 16.74 -10.69
C LYS A 39 10.54 15.41 -10.05
N VAL A 40 9.83 14.58 -10.81
CA VAL A 40 9.61 13.17 -10.43
C VAL A 40 10.94 12.48 -10.46
N ASP A 41 11.49 12.17 -9.29
CA ASP A 41 12.65 11.30 -9.20
C ASP A 41 12.15 9.87 -9.03
N LEU A 42 12.16 9.13 -10.14
CA LEU A 42 11.89 7.70 -10.14
C LEU A 42 13.12 7.00 -9.56
N SER A 43 13.21 6.95 -8.24
CA SER A 43 14.30 6.28 -7.54
C SER A 43 13.88 4.87 -7.13
N TYR A 44 14.69 3.88 -7.54
CA TYR A 44 14.55 2.52 -7.05
C TYR A 44 15.07 2.46 -5.61
N ARG A 45 14.17 2.18 -4.66
CA ARG A 45 14.53 1.83 -3.30
C ARG A 45 14.05 0.42 -3.01
N GLU A 46 14.99 -0.48 -2.72
CA GLU A 46 14.66 -1.81 -2.25
C GLU A 46 13.90 -1.70 -0.92
N ARG A 47 12.70 -2.28 -0.87
CA ARG A 47 11.91 -2.34 0.36
C ARG A 47 12.56 -3.31 1.32
N ARG A 48 12.68 -2.93 2.60
CA ARG A 48 13.23 -3.81 3.63
C ARG A 48 12.39 -5.08 3.76
N HIS A 49 13.02 -6.16 4.20
CA HIS A 49 12.36 -7.45 4.37
C HIS A 49 11.96 -7.70 5.82
N ILE A 50 10.85 -8.41 6.03
CA ILE A 50 10.47 -8.96 7.33
C ILE A 50 9.99 -10.41 7.16
N SER A 51 10.39 -11.27 8.09
CA SER A 51 9.93 -12.66 8.13
C SER A 51 8.47 -12.75 8.58
N LYS A 52 7.66 -13.55 7.89
CA LYS A 52 6.28 -13.86 8.34
C LYS A 52 6.28 -14.55 9.70
N VAL A 53 7.16 -15.55 9.88
CA VAL A 53 7.32 -16.27 11.16
C VAL A 53 7.65 -15.30 12.28
N LYS A 54 8.54 -14.33 12.03
CA LYS A 54 8.89 -13.34 13.03
C LYS A 54 7.68 -12.50 13.45
N MET A 55 6.88 -12.04 12.49
CA MET A 55 5.65 -11.31 12.81
C MET A 55 4.71 -12.19 13.62
N ASP A 56 4.33 -13.36 13.08
CA ASP A 56 3.33 -14.22 13.71
C ASP A 56 3.67 -14.65 15.14
N GLN A 57 4.96 -14.86 15.45
CA GLN A 57 5.38 -15.41 16.74
C GLN A 57 5.85 -14.35 17.75
N TYR A 58 6.34 -13.19 17.28
CA TYR A 58 7.04 -12.24 18.14
C TYR A 58 6.58 -10.80 18.00
N GLU A 59 5.80 -10.46 16.98
CA GLU A 59 5.38 -9.08 16.74
C GLU A 59 3.90 -9.06 16.33
N ASP A 60 3.03 -8.60 17.22
CA ASP A 60 1.58 -8.58 16.99
C ASP A 60 1.23 -7.97 15.61
N VAL A 61 0.57 -8.77 14.78
CA VAL A 61 0.28 -8.46 13.37
C VAL A 61 -1.19 -8.66 13.05
N LYS A 62 -1.76 -7.68 12.35
CA LYS A 62 -3.12 -7.74 11.82
C LYS A 62 -3.10 -8.00 10.32
N TYR A 63 -3.64 -9.15 9.90
CA TYR A 63 -3.74 -9.50 8.48
C TYR A 63 -5.01 -8.92 7.85
N VAL A 64 -4.86 -8.21 6.74
CA VAL A 64 -5.97 -7.63 5.97
C VAL A 64 -6.19 -8.43 4.68
N LYS A 65 -7.31 -9.17 4.65
CA LYS A 65 -7.80 -9.88 3.47
C LYS A 65 -8.41 -8.89 2.47
N VAL A 66 -8.55 -9.29 1.22
CA VAL A 66 -9.21 -8.49 0.17
C VAL A 66 -10.63 -8.10 0.62
N GLY A 67 -11.00 -6.84 0.43
CA GLY A 67 -12.28 -6.26 0.88
C GLY A 67 -12.31 -5.86 2.37
N SER A 68 -11.24 -6.09 3.13
CA SER A 68 -11.16 -5.77 4.55
C SER A 68 -10.16 -4.65 4.86
N ASN A 69 -10.13 -4.23 6.12
CA ASN A 69 -9.23 -3.21 6.61
C ASN A 69 -8.70 -3.54 8.00
N GLY A 70 -7.61 -2.87 8.36
CA GLY A 70 -7.03 -2.90 9.68
C GLY A 70 -6.68 -1.49 10.10
N GLU A 71 -6.76 -1.23 11.39
CA GLU A 71 -6.26 -0.03 12.03
C GLU A 71 -5.49 -0.46 13.28
N THR A 72 -4.36 0.19 13.53
CA THR A 72 -3.57 0.04 14.76
C THR A 72 -2.96 1.38 15.18
N ASP A 73 -2.57 1.48 16.44
CA ASP A 73 -1.92 2.61 17.07
C ASP A 73 -0.78 2.09 17.96
N PHE A 74 0.47 2.31 17.57
CA PHE A 74 1.63 1.81 18.32
C PHE A 74 1.94 2.74 19.51
N LYS A 75 1.29 2.49 20.64
CA LYS A 75 1.50 3.28 21.87
C LYS A 75 2.51 2.65 22.83
N VAL A 76 2.52 1.32 22.91
CA VAL A 76 3.37 0.57 23.83
C VAL A 76 4.01 -0.63 23.12
N PRO A 77 5.12 -1.18 23.64
CA PRO A 77 5.86 -2.27 22.98
C PRO A 77 5.05 -3.54 22.66
N PHE A 78 3.93 -3.76 23.34
CA PHE A 78 3.01 -4.90 23.15
C PHE A 78 1.74 -4.52 22.36
N SER A 79 1.74 -3.37 21.68
CA SER A 79 0.66 -3.01 20.76
C SER A 79 0.84 -3.71 19.41
N GLU A 80 -0.26 -3.98 18.71
CA GLU A 80 -0.25 -4.42 17.31
C GLU A 80 0.67 -3.50 16.48
N ARG A 81 1.80 -4.06 16.03
CA ARG A 81 2.83 -3.29 15.34
C ARG A 81 2.65 -3.31 13.84
N TYR A 82 2.17 -4.42 13.30
CA TYR A 82 2.10 -4.62 11.86
C TYR A 82 0.66 -4.70 11.37
N ILE A 83 0.39 -4.08 10.22
CA ILE A 83 -0.74 -4.46 9.36
C ILE A 83 -0.16 -5.09 8.10
N ALA A 84 -0.54 -6.33 7.79
CA ALA A 84 0.03 -7.09 6.69
C ALA A 84 -1.03 -7.59 5.70
N ALA A 85 -0.67 -7.65 4.43
CA ALA A 85 -1.46 -8.26 3.36
C ALA A 85 -0.56 -9.18 2.54
N LEU A 86 -1.05 -10.39 2.27
CA LEU A 86 -0.35 -11.40 1.49
C LEU A 86 -1.07 -11.58 0.15
N ASP A 87 -0.35 -12.06 -0.86
CA ASP A 87 -0.90 -12.41 -2.17
C ASP A 87 -1.66 -11.25 -2.85
N ILE A 88 -1.14 -10.03 -2.68
CA ILE A 88 -1.69 -8.83 -3.30
C ILE A 88 -1.40 -8.93 -4.80
N THR A 89 -2.43 -9.30 -5.56
CA THR A 89 -2.38 -9.43 -7.02
C THR A 89 -3.23 -8.32 -7.63
N TYR A 90 -4.51 -8.61 -7.82
CA TYR A 90 -5.49 -7.74 -8.48
C TYR A 90 -6.10 -6.68 -7.55
N SER A 91 -5.83 -6.75 -6.25
CA SER A 91 -6.26 -5.74 -5.29
C SER A 91 -5.20 -4.65 -5.08
N LEU A 92 -5.62 -3.53 -4.51
CA LEU A 92 -4.78 -2.42 -4.12
C LEU A 92 -4.75 -2.32 -2.59
N ILE A 93 -3.58 -2.38 -1.99
CA ILE A 93 -3.43 -1.95 -0.60
C ILE A 93 -3.21 -0.45 -0.56
N ALA A 94 -4.13 0.26 0.09
CA ALA A 94 -4.01 1.67 0.37
C ALA A 94 -3.87 1.88 1.88
N SER A 95 -2.89 2.68 2.31
CA SER A 95 -2.69 2.98 3.74
C SER A 95 -2.53 4.46 4.01
N LEU A 96 -2.95 4.89 5.19
CA LEU A 96 -2.61 6.18 5.78
C LEU A 96 -1.87 5.96 7.11
N TYR A 97 -0.82 6.73 7.33
CA TYR A 97 -0.03 6.72 8.55
C TYR A 97 0.06 8.13 9.12
N ASP A 98 -0.29 8.32 10.39
CA ASP A 98 -0.07 9.58 11.10
C ASP A 98 1.25 9.51 11.87
N VAL A 99 2.25 10.23 11.37
CA VAL A 99 3.62 10.27 11.93
C VAL A 99 3.63 10.76 13.38
N ASN A 100 2.68 11.64 13.75
CA ASN A 100 2.66 12.21 15.09
C ASN A 100 2.17 11.22 16.14
N SER A 101 1.24 10.35 15.76
CA SER A 101 0.59 9.40 16.69
C SER A 101 1.04 7.96 16.50
N SER A 102 1.84 7.65 15.48
CA SER A 102 2.16 6.27 15.09
C SER A 102 0.91 5.42 14.80
N ARG A 103 -0.18 6.08 14.40
CA ARG A 103 -1.43 5.43 14.04
C ARG A 103 -1.40 5.09 12.56
N LEU A 104 -1.86 3.89 12.24
CA LEU A 104 -1.83 3.32 10.91
C LEU A 104 -3.19 2.73 10.57
N VAL A 105 -3.67 3.00 9.37
CA VAL A 105 -4.82 2.31 8.79
C VAL A 105 -4.46 1.80 7.41
N ALA A 106 -4.89 0.59 7.07
CA ALA A 106 -4.72 0.03 5.73
C ALA A 106 -5.99 -0.70 5.27
N PHE A 107 -6.30 -0.55 3.99
CA PHE A 107 -7.41 -1.20 3.30
C PHE A 107 -6.88 -2.04 2.15
N ASN A 108 -7.36 -3.28 2.04
CA ASN A 108 -7.10 -4.12 0.88
C ASN A 108 -8.28 -4.00 -0.09
N VAL A 109 -8.18 -3.05 -1.01
CA VAL A 109 -9.29 -2.59 -1.85
C VAL A 109 -9.37 -3.42 -3.12
N PHE A 110 -10.56 -3.91 -3.43
CA PHE A 110 -10.90 -4.50 -4.72
C PHE A 110 -12.33 -4.08 -5.05
N GLU A 111 -12.51 -3.42 -6.20
CA GLU A 111 -13.79 -2.95 -6.76
C GLU A 111 -14.60 -1.93 -5.93
N ASN A 112 -14.34 -1.80 -4.63
CA ASN A 112 -15.07 -0.92 -3.72
C ASN A 112 -14.16 0.15 -3.07
N PRO A 113 -13.77 1.21 -3.80
CA PRO A 113 -12.96 2.30 -3.27
C PRO A 113 -13.70 3.15 -2.22
N GLU A 114 -15.04 3.18 -2.23
CA GLU A 114 -15.83 4.04 -1.34
C GLU A 114 -15.62 3.70 0.14
N ALA A 115 -15.57 2.40 0.47
CA ALA A 115 -15.31 1.95 1.84
C ALA A 115 -13.95 2.45 2.35
N CYS A 116 -12.92 2.41 1.49
CA CYS A 116 -11.59 2.93 1.79
C CYS A 116 -11.62 4.46 2.02
N ILE A 117 -12.27 5.20 1.12
CA ILE A 117 -12.36 6.67 1.20
C ILE A 117 -13.11 7.12 2.47
N LYS A 118 -14.20 6.44 2.82
CA LYS A 118 -14.95 6.70 4.06
C LYS A 118 -14.10 6.39 5.29
N GLY A 119 -13.39 5.26 5.28
CA GLY A 119 -12.47 4.88 6.35
C GLY A 119 -11.33 5.89 6.54
N PHE A 120 -10.69 6.32 5.46
CA PHE A 120 -9.68 7.35 5.48
C PHE A 120 -10.20 8.68 6.00
N SER A 121 -11.41 9.10 5.61
CA SER A 121 -12.03 10.31 6.15
C SER A 121 -12.24 10.23 7.67
N ALA A 122 -12.65 9.07 8.18
CA ALA A 122 -12.81 8.84 9.62
C ALA A 122 -11.48 8.75 10.37
N PHE A 123 -10.43 8.25 9.72
CA PHE A 123 -9.07 8.23 10.26
C PHE A 123 -8.53 9.66 10.40
N ILE A 124 -8.62 10.45 9.31
CA ILE A 124 -8.14 11.84 9.25
C ILE A 124 -8.87 12.73 10.26
N SER A 125 -10.19 12.58 10.41
CA SER A 125 -10.96 13.43 11.34
C SER A 125 -10.54 13.28 12.79
N LYS A 126 -10.00 12.11 13.17
CA LYS A 126 -9.43 11.86 14.49
C LYS A 126 -8.01 12.41 14.63
N ALA A 127 -7.28 12.55 13.53
CA ALA A 127 -5.93 13.12 13.48
C ALA A 127 -6.00 14.67 13.39
N LYS A 128 -6.38 15.34 14.51
CA LYS A 128 -6.67 16.79 14.56
C LYS A 128 -5.55 17.72 14.03
N ARG A 129 -4.31 17.24 13.89
CA ARG A 129 -3.15 17.91 13.27
C ARG A 129 -2.14 16.89 12.71
N GLY A 130 -2.63 15.75 12.23
CA GLY A 130 -1.77 14.63 11.85
C GLY A 130 -0.84 14.98 10.69
N ASN A 131 0.43 14.62 10.80
CA ASN A 131 1.32 14.58 9.65
C ASN A 131 1.07 13.25 8.96
N ILE A 132 0.10 13.24 8.05
CA ILE A 132 -0.42 12.02 7.44
C ILE A 132 0.33 11.73 6.15
N GLU A 133 0.77 10.48 5.99
CA GLU A 133 1.42 9.98 4.78
C GLU A 133 0.60 8.85 4.17
N ALA A 134 0.48 8.85 2.84
CA ALA A 134 -0.21 7.82 2.08
C ALA A 134 0.76 6.85 1.39
N ARG A 135 0.33 5.59 1.25
CA ARG A 135 1.03 4.56 0.44
C ARG A 135 0.03 3.76 -0.37
N LEU A 136 0.37 3.47 -1.62
CA LEU A 136 -0.45 2.71 -2.57
C LEU A 136 0.37 1.57 -3.18
N ILE A 137 0.01 0.32 -2.91
CA ILE A 137 0.80 -0.86 -3.30
C ILE A 137 -0.10 -1.96 -3.85
N GLY A 138 0.24 -2.52 -5.01
CA GLY A 138 -0.53 -3.61 -5.63
C GLY A 138 -1.01 -3.25 -7.03
N MET A 139 -2.12 -3.87 -7.43
CA MET A 139 -2.64 -3.90 -8.79
C MET A 139 -1.70 -4.56 -9.79
N GLN A 140 -2.24 -5.40 -10.67
CA GLN A 140 -1.48 -5.99 -11.77
C GLN A 140 -1.59 -5.17 -13.06
N ASN A 141 -0.67 -5.40 -13.99
CA ASN A 141 -0.73 -4.82 -15.33
C ASN A 141 -2.07 -5.17 -16.04
N GLY A 142 -2.61 -4.21 -16.80
CA GLY A 142 -3.83 -4.40 -17.58
C GLY A 142 -5.13 -4.28 -16.79
N GLN A 143 -5.08 -3.97 -15.49
CA GLN A 143 -6.27 -3.68 -14.70
C GLN A 143 -6.86 -2.30 -14.98
N ASP A 144 -8.19 -2.21 -14.83
CA ASP A 144 -8.90 -0.94 -14.80
C ASP A 144 -8.40 -0.08 -13.62
N THR A 145 -8.01 1.15 -13.93
CA THR A 145 -7.48 2.11 -12.97
C THR A 145 -8.56 2.95 -12.28
N ALA A 146 -9.85 2.76 -12.56
CA ALA A 146 -10.93 3.53 -11.97
C ALA A 146 -10.89 3.56 -10.43
N MET A 147 -10.65 2.41 -9.79
CA MET A 147 -10.50 2.31 -8.33
C MET A 147 -9.31 3.13 -7.80
N LEU A 148 -8.16 3.00 -8.47
CA LEU A 148 -6.95 3.74 -8.13
C LEU A 148 -7.16 5.25 -8.28
N ASN A 149 -7.79 5.67 -9.37
CA ASN A 149 -8.08 7.08 -9.66
C ASN A 149 -8.93 7.72 -8.57
N GLN A 150 -9.95 7.03 -8.07
CA GLN A 150 -10.80 7.57 -7.00
C GLN A 150 -10.02 7.76 -5.68
N ILE A 151 -9.17 6.79 -5.33
CA ILE A 151 -8.35 6.87 -4.11
C ILE A 151 -7.25 7.94 -4.26
N ALA A 152 -6.60 7.99 -5.41
CA ALA A 152 -5.60 8.99 -5.75
C ALA A 152 -6.18 10.42 -5.71
N ASP A 153 -7.35 10.62 -6.32
CA ASP A 153 -8.06 11.90 -6.29
C ASP A 153 -8.42 12.33 -4.88
N PHE A 154 -8.83 11.39 -4.02
CA PHE A 154 -9.09 11.68 -2.61
C PHE A 154 -7.81 12.14 -1.87
N ILE A 155 -6.70 11.40 -2.03
CA ILE A 155 -5.40 11.72 -1.43
C ILE A 155 -4.93 13.11 -1.87
N SER A 156 -5.02 13.39 -3.19
CA SER A 156 -4.63 14.66 -3.79
C SER A 156 -5.47 15.85 -3.29
N LYS A 157 -6.80 15.73 -3.31
CA LYS A 157 -7.71 16.78 -2.82
C LYS A 157 -7.48 17.10 -1.34
N ARG A 158 -7.08 16.11 -0.55
CA ARG A 158 -6.71 16.27 0.87
C ARG A 158 -5.27 16.76 1.07
N ARG A 159 -4.49 16.90 0.00
CA ARG A 159 -3.07 17.27 0.00
C ARG A 159 -2.23 16.37 0.90
N ILE A 160 -2.56 15.07 0.92
CA ILE A 160 -1.80 14.07 1.66
C ILE A 160 -0.60 13.66 0.80
N PRO A 161 0.65 13.74 1.32
CA PRO A 161 1.83 13.27 0.60
C PRO A 161 1.75 11.77 0.32
N LEU A 162 2.00 11.37 -0.93
CA LEU A 162 2.11 9.98 -1.34
C LEU A 162 3.59 9.58 -1.29
N VAL A 163 4.00 9.03 -0.15
CA VAL A 163 5.41 8.73 0.14
C VAL A 163 5.90 7.42 -0.48
N GLU A 164 4.96 6.57 -0.93
CA GLU A 164 5.27 5.33 -1.62
C GLU A 164 4.14 4.92 -2.59
N ALA A 165 4.52 4.65 -3.83
CA ALA A 165 3.67 3.94 -4.80
C ALA A 165 4.45 2.76 -5.39
N ASP A 166 3.90 1.56 -5.27
CA ASP A 166 4.42 0.32 -5.89
C ASP A 166 3.27 -0.36 -6.60
N LEU A 167 2.95 0.19 -7.77
CA LEU A 167 1.76 -0.15 -8.55
C LEU A 167 2.10 -1.00 -9.77
N PHE A 168 1.13 -1.77 -10.25
CA PHE A 168 1.22 -2.56 -11.48
C PHE A 168 2.26 -3.68 -11.40
N GLY A 169 2.62 -4.32 -12.51
CA GLY A 169 3.50 -5.50 -12.51
C GLY A 169 2.73 -6.82 -12.58
N ASN A 170 3.49 -7.92 -12.65
CA ASN A 170 2.93 -9.25 -12.94
C ASN A 170 3.02 -10.21 -11.74
N GLU A 171 3.66 -9.77 -10.66
CA GLU A 171 3.92 -10.58 -9.47
C GLU A 171 2.97 -10.20 -8.33
N ALA A 172 2.61 -11.21 -7.55
CA ALA A 172 1.96 -11.00 -6.27
C ALA A 172 2.93 -10.31 -5.30
N ARG A 173 2.38 -9.49 -4.41
CA ARG A 173 3.15 -8.82 -3.34
C ARG A 173 2.69 -9.31 -1.98
N HIS A 174 3.65 -9.42 -1.06
CA HIS A 174 3.38 -9.62 0.35
C HIS A 174 3.97 -8.42 1.10
N ILE A 175 3.11 -7.63 1.74
CA ILE A 175 3.47 -6.33 2.30
C ILE A 175 3.04 -6.27 3.76
N ALA A 176 3.92 -5.72 4.60
CA ALA A 176 3.60 -5.32 5.96
C ALA A 176 3.88 -3.83 6.15
N PHE A 177 3.03 -3.14 6.88
CA PHE A 177 3.22 -1.76 7.30
C PHE A 177 3.51 -1.74 8.80
N ASP A 178 4.62 -1.12 9.17
CA ASP A 178 5.07 -0.99 10.56
C ASP A 178 4.54 0.33 11.15
N SER A 179 3.61 0.25 12.09
CA SER A 179 3.07 1.43 12.79
C SER A 179 4.12 2.11 13.68
N LYS A 180 5.14 1.39 14.15
CA LYS A 180 6.24 1.96 14.94
C LYS A 180 7.14 2.88 14.13
N GLN A 181 7.37 2.55 12.85
CA GLN A 181 8.34 3.25 12.01
C GLN A 181 7.71 4.05 10.86
N GLY A 182 6.43 3.83 10.57
CA GLY A 182 5.81 4.38 9.36
C GLY A 182 6.47 3.85 8.09
N MET A 183 6.95 2.60 8.09
CA MET A 183 7.62 2.02 6.92
C MET A 183 6.87 0.79 6.41
N SER A 184 6.98 0.53 5.11
CA SER A 184 6.52 -0.72 4.53
C SER A 184 7.69 -1.72 4.42
N PHE A 185 7.36 -3.00 4.51
CA PHE A 185 8.27 -4.13 4.41
C PHE A 185 7.71 -5.15 3.42
N THR A 186 8.59 -5.76 2.64
CA THR A 186 8.26 -6.97 1.89
C THR A 186 8.27 -8.15 2.87
N VAL A 187 7.19 -8.92 2.90
CA VAL A 187 7.06 -10.08 3.80
C VAL A 187 7.62 -11.32 3.12
N LEU A 188 8.59 -11.95 3.77
CA LEU A 188 9.12 -13.24 3.36
C LEU A 188 8.26 -14.35 3.97
N VAL A 189 7.32 -14.90 3.20
CA VAL A 189 6.37 -15.91 3.68
C VAL A 189 7.09 -17.17 4.17
N ASN A 190 8.07 -17.65 3.39
CA ASN A 190 8.86 -18.85 3.71
C ASN A 190 10.29 -18.51 4.15
N ASN A 191 10.56 -17.28 4.61
CA ASN A 191 11.91 -16.81 4.94
C ASN A 191 12.92 -16.91 3.79
N ILE A 192 12.44 -16.90 2.55
CA ILE A 192 13.26 -16.93 1.34
C ILE A 192 13.09 -15.63 0.55
N ASN A 193 14.15 -15.20 -0.12
CA ASN A 193 14.05 -14.16 -1.15
C ASN A 193 13.55 -14.81 -2.43
N TYR A 194 12.42 -14.33 -2.95
CA TYR A 194 11.87 -14.78 -4.22
C TYR A 194 12.68 -14.22 -5.38
N ARG A 195 12.97 -15.06 -6.38
CA ARG A 195 13.57 -14.63 -7.64
C ARG A 195 12.51 -13.95 -8.52
N PRO A 196 12.92 -13.08 -9.45
CA PRO A 196 12.01 -12.55 -10.47
C PRO A 196 11.27 -13.69 -11.17
N GLY A 197 9.95 -13.58 -11.28
CA GLY A 197 9.07 -14.56 -11.91
C GLY A 197 8.47 -15.60 -10.95
N GLU A 198 8.99 -15.76 -9.72
CA GLU A 198 8.51 -16.82 -8.81
C GLU A 198 7.14 -16.52 -8.19
N LEU A 199 6.79 -15.24 -8.08
CA LEU A 199 5.50 -14.80 -7.53
C LEU A 199 4.47 -14.42 -8.61
N VAL A 200 4.67 -14.84 -9.86
CA VAL A 200 3.70 -14.56 -10.92
C VAL A 200 2.36 -15.22 -10.60
N SER A 201 1.30 -14.41 -10.56
CA SER A 201 -0.05 -14.92 -10.32
C SER A 201 -0.43 -15.89 -11.44
N LYS A 202 -0.87 -17.09 -11.06
CA LYS A 202 -1.43 -18.08 -11.99
C LYS A 202 -2.94 -17.95 -12.16
N LEU A 203 -3.58 -17.12 -11.33
CA LEU A 203 -5.03 -16.90 -11.37
C LEU A 203 -5.34 -15.85 -12.42
N THR A 204 -6.39 -16.08 -13.20
CA THR A 204 -7.04 -15.02 -14.00
C THR A 204 -7.88 -14.12 -13.10
N MET A 205 -8.29 -12.95 -13.59
CA MET A 205 -9.19 -12.04 -12.86
C MET A 205 -10.49 -12.73 -12.42
N ASP A 206 -11.11 -13.52 -13.30
CA ASP A 206 -12.36 -14.21 -12.98
C ASP A 206 -12.16 -15.29 -11.92
N GLN A 207 -11.03 -16.02 -11.97
CA GLN A 207 -10.67 -16.99 -10.94
C GLN A 207 -10.42 -16.30 -9.60
N PHE A 208 -9.75 -15.16 -9.62
CA PHE A 208 -9.55 -14.33 -8.42
C PHE A 208 -10.89 -13.89 -7.83
N ARG A 209 -11.79 -13.31 -8.62
CA ARG A 209 -13.14 -12.91 -8.16
C ARG A 209 -13.90 -14.07 -7.54
N ARG A 210 -13.91 -15.24 -8.19
CA ARG A 210 -14.56 -16.45 -7.65
C ARG A 210 -13.95 -16.87 -6.32
N SER A 211 -12.63 -16.83 -6.18
CA SER A 211 -11.95 -17.18 -4.93
C SER A 211 -12.36 -16.29 -3.75
N LEU A 212 -12.75 -15.04 -4.02
CA LEU A 212 -13.25 -14.12 -2.98
C LEU A 212 -14.67 -14.45 -2.52
N ILE A 213 -15.49 -15.02 -3.41
CA ILE A 213 -16.87 -15.43 -3.10
C ILE A 213 -16.87 -16.78 -2.37
N GLU A 214 -15.97 -17.68 -2.78
CA GLU A 214 -15.85 -19.04 -2.23
C GLU A 214 -15.05 -19.11 -0.92
N ALA A 215 -14.29 -18.08 -0.57
CA ALA A 215 -13.62 -17.99 0.72
C ALA A 215 -14.67 -18.02 1.84
N PRO A 216 -14.76 -19.09 2.65
CA PRO A 216 -15.82 -19.20 3.63
C PRO A 216 -15.65 -18.08 4.65
N SER A 217 -16.79 -17.55 5.10
CA SER A 217 -16.89 -16.81 6.35
C SER A 217 -16.51 -17.74 7.51
N GLN A 218 -15.23 -18.02 7.69
CA GLN A 218 -14.72 -18.67 8.88
C GLN A 218 -14.82 -17.65 10.02
N LYS A 219 -15.98 -17.67 10.68
CA LYS A 219 -16.17 -17.19 12.04
C LYS A 219 -15.52 -18.17 13.03
#